data_AF-A0A6V7V714-F1
#
_entry.id   AF-A0A6V7V714-F1
#
_cell.length_a   1.000
_cell.length_b   1.000
_cell.length_c   1.000
_cell.angle_alpha   90.00
_cell.angle_beta   90.00
_cell.angle_gamma   90.00
#
_symmetry.space_group_name_H-M   'P 1'
#
loop_
_entity.id
_entity.type
_entity.pdbx_description
1 polymer ?
#
loop_
_entity_poly.entity_id
_entity_poly.type
_entity_poly.pdbx_seq_one_letter_code
_entity_poly.pdbx_strand_id
1 'polypeptide(L)'
;MRRIPTILKLNKKKLLNNIFIFTLIVFIVSLFVVASKHYIIEEKEKFIYLSTNYQKRMEENFEQNTKPEYSENFKFKEMWKLSTERLKAEESESKEIPQPLSIFTKLTRSQSRIDKSTLIDSLPHLKENTNLTTLNSQILINSSKILRSPPEIILMIPSTFREGENYLFRTIHNLLENIAEEELHLIQIIILISENPWDLKMEEKKENVTKLIYQKFKNEINKGILEVISPPIEYFPPDLEKIKNTLGDPPARMVWRTKQNLDYAYAMLHVYNSKPSSKYYVQLEDDIITVPGFVSEMLRFANNNSAKFFMIEFSSLGFIGRMFHNNHDLLKMAHFILLLYNSLPVDWILQNLISAKFCPIDEVGQIVIER
;
A
#
# COMPACT_ATOMS: atom_id res chain seq x y z
N MET A 1 48.14 63.42 -59.51
CA MET A 1 47.93 63.29 -58.04
C MET A 1 47.13 62.00 -57.77
N ARG A 2 47.62 61.19 -56.83
CA ARG A 2 47.28 59.78 -56.61
C ARG A 2 45.81 59.55 -56.17
N ARG A 3 45.15 58.53 -56.73
CA ARG A 3 43.86 57.97 -56.25
C ARG A 3 44.14 56.77 -55.31
N ILE A 4 43.54 56.78 -54.12
CA ILE A 4 43.35 55.65 -53.18
C ILE A 4 41.89 55.80 -52.66
N PRO A 5 41.09 54.78 -52.24
CA PRO A 5 41.18 53.30 -52.32
C PRO A 5 39.88 52.60 -52.80
N THR A 6 39.99 51.44 -53.47
CA THR A 6 38.85 50.51 -53.70
C THR A 6 38.92 49.26 -52.81
N ILE A 7 40.10 48.88 -52.32
CA ILE A 7 40.33 47.62 -51.59
C ILE A 7 39.92 47.70 -50.10
N LEU A 8 40.05 48.86 -49.45
CA LEU A 8 39.59 49.06 -48.06
C LEU A 8 38.05 49.01 -47.89
N LYS A 9 37.28 49.35 -48.94
CA LYS A 9 35.82 49.35 -48.89
C LYS A 9 35.22 47.94 -48.95
N LEU A 10 35.82 47.02 -49.72
CA LEU A 10 35.33 45.64 -49.83
C LEU A 10 35.48 44.86 -48.50
N ASN A 11 36.60 45.03 -47.80
CA ASN A 11 36.86 44.31 -46.54
C ASN A 11 35.95 44.79 -45.40
N LYS A 12 35.65 46.10 -45.35
CA LYS A 12 34.65 46.64 -44.40
C LYS A 12 33.25 46.09 -44.67
N LYS A 13 32.82 46.00 -45.94
CA LYS A 13 31.47 45.49 -46.27
C LYS A 13 31.29 44.02 -45.89
N LYS A 14 32.31 43.19 -46.10
CA LYS A 14 32.30 41.77 -45.69
C LYS A 14 32.33 41.61 -44.18
N LEU A 15 33.11 42.43 -43.47
CA LEU A 15 33.14 42.47 -42.01
C LEU A 15 31.80 42.90 -41.42
N LEU A 16 31.18 43.98 -41.96
CA LEU A 16 29.85 44.42 -41.54
C LEU A 16 28.78 43.34 -41.79
N ASN A 17 28.84 42.64 -42.92
CA ASN A 17 27.89 41.56 -43.22
C ASN A 17 28.05 40.38 -42.25
N ASN A 18 29.28 40.01 -41.88
CA ASN A 18 29.53 38.95 -40.92
C ASN A 18 29.09 39.35 -39.49
N ILE A 19 29.29 40.61 -39.10
CA ILE A 19 28.78 41.15 -37.83
C ILE A 19 27.25 41.16 -37.83
N PHE A 20 26.61 41.53 -38.95
CA PHE A 20 25.16 41.49 -39.09
C PHE A 20 24.61 40.06 -38.99
N ILE A 21 25.23 39.08 -39.66
CA ILE A 21 24.83 37.67 -39.57
C ILE A 21 25.03 37.14 -38.16
N PHE A 22 26.15 37.45 -37.51
CA PHE A 22 26.42 37.01 -36.14
C PHE A 22 25.42 37.60 -35.15
N THR A 23 25.12 38.90 -35.24
CA THR A 23 24.11 39.56 -34.40
C THR A 23 22.71 39.01 -34.64
N LEU A 24 22.35 38.67 -35.89
CA LEU A 24 21.09 38.02 -36.23
C LEU A 24 20.99 36.60 -35.63
N ILE A 25 22.07 35.82 -35.67
CA ILE A 25 22.11 34.47 -35.07
C ILE A 25 21.96 34.57 -33.54
N VAL A 26 22.70 35.47 -32.89
CA VAL A 26 22.57 35.70 -31.44
C VAL A 26 21.16 36.12 -31.08
N PHE A 27 20.54 36.99 -31.89
CA PHE A 27 19.15 37.40 -31.68
C PHE A 27 18.16 36.23 -31.82
N ILE A 28 18.29 35.39 -32.86
CA ILE A 28 17.42 34.22 -33.06
C ILE A 28 17.60 33.19 -31.92
N VAL A 29 18.83 32.90 -31.51
CA VAL A 29 19.11 31.99 -30.39
C VAL A 29 18.53 32.55 -29.09
N SER A 30 18.67 33.85 -28.85
CA SER A 30 18.09 34.50 -27.67
C SER A 30 16.56 34.42 -27.66
N LEU A 31 15.91 34.63 -28.81
CA LEU A 31 14.46 34.46 -28.96
C LEU A 31 14.03 33.01 -28.70
N PHE A 32 14.79 32.02 -29.18
CA PHE A 32 14.50 30.61 -28.97
C PHE A 32 14.64 30.21 -27.50
N VAL A 33 15.66 30.73 -26.80
CA VAL A 33 15.86 30.52 -25.35
C VAL A 33 14.73 31.17 -24.55
N VAL A 34 14.31 32.39 -24.93
CA VAL A 34 13.18 33.08 -24.28
C VAL A 34 11.87 32.32 -24.52
N ALA A 35 11.59 31.91 -25.76
CA ALA A 35 10.40 31.12 -26.10
C ALA A 35 10.37 29.78 -25.37
N SER A 36 11.52 29.09 -25.29
CA SER A 36 11.65 27.81 -24.56
C SER A 36 11.46 27.99 -23.05
N LYS A 37 12.01 29.07 -22.47
CA LYS A 37 11.74 29.42 -21.06
C LYS A 37 10.28 29.75 -20.83
N HIS A 38 9.65 30.48 -21.74
CA HIS A 38 8.24 30.85 -21.63
C HIS A 38 7.34 29.62 -21.71
N TYR A 39 7.60 28.72 -22.66
CA TYR A 39 6.91 27.43 -22.80
C TYR A 39 7.09 26.54 -21.55
N ILE A 40 8.30 26.45 -20.99
CA ILE A 40 8.55 25.69 -19.75
C ILE A 40 7.83 26.33 -18.54
N ILE A 41 7.72 27.66 -18.50
CA ILE A 41 6.97 28.36 -17.46
C ILE A 41 5.48 28.08 -17.60
N GLU A 42 4.92 28.18 -18.81
CA GLU A 42 3.51 27.86 -19.08
C GLU A 42 3.17 26.41 -18.72
N GLU A 43 4.00 25.44 -19.11
CA GLU A 43 3.80 24.02 -18.74
C GLU A 43 3.95 23.78 -17.23
N LYS A 44 4.88 24.49 -16.56
CA LYS A 44 4.98 24.44 -15.10
C LYS A 44 3.76 25.04 -14.42
N GLU A 45 3.25 26.17 -14.90
CA GLU A 45 2.05 26.81 -14.36
C GLU A 45 0.82 25.93 -14.59
N LYS A 46 0.71 25.29 -15.76
CA LYS A 46 -0.33 24.31 -16.07
C LYS A 46 -0.25 23.09 -15.17
N PHE A 47 0.96 22.56 -14.92
CA PHE A 47 1.19 21.46 -13.99
C PHE A 47 0.83 21.84 -12.55
N ILE A 48 1.24 23.02 -12.09
CA ILE A 48 0.90 23.54 -10.75
C ILE A 48 -0.61 23.77 -10.63
N TYR A 49 -1.25 24.31 -11.67
CA TYR A 49 -2.69 24.51 -11.70
C TYR A 49 -3.45 23.18 -11.63
N LEU A 50 -3.03 22.19 -12.43
CA LEU A 50 -3.60 20.84 -12.42
C LEU A 50 -3.39 20.16 -11.06
N SER A 51 -2.18 20.21 -10.50
CA SER A 51 -1.89 19.60 -9.20
C SER A 51 -2.65 20.26 -8.06
N THR A 52 -2.79 21.59 -8.08
CA THR A 52 -3.55 22.37 -7.08
C THR A 52 -5.04 22.07 -7.18
N ASN A 53 -5.61 21.99 -8.40
CA ASN A 53 -7.01 21.63 -8.58
C ASN A 53 -7.30 20.17 -8.22
N TYR A 54 -6.34 19.26 -8.46
CA TYR A 54 -6.43 17.89 -7.99
C TYR A 54 -6.40 17.81 -6.45
N GLN A 55 -5.48 18.54 -5.80
CA GLN A 55 -5.46 18.65 -4.32
C GLN A 55 -6.76 19.23 -3.78
N LYS A 56 -7.28 20.28 -4.41
CA LYS A 56 -8.54 20.90 -4.01
C LYS A 56 -9.73 19.95 -4.16
N ARG A 57 -9.82 19.18 -5.24
CA ARG A 57 -10.85 18.13 -5.38
C ARG A 57 -10.70 17.01 -4.36
N MET A 58 -9.47 16.69 -3.97
CA MET A 58 -9.19 15.73 -2.91
C MET A 58 -9.63 16.26 -1.54
N GLU A 59 -9.36 17.53 -1.25
CA GLU A 59 -9.85 18.22 -0.06
C GLU A 59 -11.37 18.35 -0.08
N GLU A 60 -11.99 18.65 -1.22
CA GLU A 60 -13.46 18.70 -1.38
C GLU A 60 -14.11 17.32 -1.21
N ASN A 61 -13.49 16.24 -1.70
CA ASN A 61 -13.96 14.86 -1.45
C ASN A 61 -13.75 14.46 0.01
N PHE A 62 -12.67 14.90 0.64
CA PHE A 62 -12.42 14.74 2.07
C PHE A 62 -13.44 15.53 2.90
N GLU A 63 -13.77 16.76 2.51
CA GLU A 63 -14.79 17.64 3.11
C GLU A 63 -16.22 17.10 2.92
N GLN A 64 -16.54 16.55 1.75
CA GLN A 64 -17.83 15.89 1.51
C GLN A 64 -17.99 14.62 2.34
N ASN A 65 -16.92 13.86 2.54
CA ASN A 65 -16.87 12.71 3.45
C ASN A 65 -16.75 13.12 4.93
N THR A 66 -16.62 14.41 5.24
CA THR A 66 -16.60 14.97 6.60
C THR A 66 -17.75 15.96 6.86
N LYS A 67 -18.84 15.89 6.09
CA LYS A 67 -20.10 16.55 6.48
C LYS A 67 -20.53 16.06 7.88
N PRO A 68 -21.07 16.96 8.74
CA PRO A 68 -21.11 16.81 10.20
C PRO A 68 -22.21 15.88 10.71
N GLU A 69 -22.35 14.70 10.11
CA GLU A 69 -23.15 13.60 10.66
C GLU A 69 -22.27 12.47 11.22
N TYR A 70 -20.95 12.64 11.19
CA TYR A 70 -19.98 11.77 11.88
C TYR A 70 -18.91 12.57 12.65
N SER A 71 -19.31 13.59 13.42
CA SER A 71 -18.38 14.33 14.30
C SER A 71 -18.89 14.58 15.73
N GLU A 72 -19.72 13.70 16.29
CA GLU A 72 -20.18 13.85 17.70
C GLU A 72 -20.01 12.64 18.61
N ASN A 73 -19.16 11.66 18.30
CA ASN A 73 -18.89 10.58 19.28
C ASN A 73 -17.43 10.15 19.38
N PHE A 74 -16.54 11.09 19.69
CA PHE A 74 -15.18 10.75 20.12
C PHE A 74 -14.80 11.47 21.43
N LYS A 75 -15.40 11.02 22.54
CA LYS A 75 -14.99 11.34 23.93
C LYS A 75 -13.67 10.65 24.33
N PHE A 76 -12.67 10.67 23.45
CA PHE A 76 -11.37 10.01 23.69
C PHE A 76 -10.55 10.70 24.80
N LYS A 77 -10.73 12.01 24.97
CA LYS A 77 -9.94 12.82 25.93
C LYS A 77 -10.38 12.66 27.39
N GLU A 78 -11.65 12.36 27.65
CA GLU A 78 -12.16 12.05 29.00
C GLU A 78 -11.87 10.59 29.39
N MET A 79 -12.01 9.66 28.44
CA MET A 79 -11.73 8.23 28.67
C MET A 79 -10.25 7.95 28.95
N TRP A 80 -9.33 8.67 28.29
CA TRP A 80 -7.89 8.56 28.55
C TRP A 80 -7.50 8.95 29.98
N LYS A 81 -8.22 9.91 30.57
CA LYS A 81 -7.95 10.41 31.91
C LYS A 81 -8.46 9.44 33.00
N LEU A 82 -9.58 8.76 32.77
CA LEU A 82 -10.13 7.75 33.67
C LEU A 82 -9.34 6.42 33.65
N SER A 83 -8.79 6.05 32.49
CA SER A 83 -7.99 4.83 32.32
C SER A 83 -6.62 4.90 33.03
N THR A 84 -5.97 6.07 32.96
CA THR A 84 -4.65 6.30 33.58
C THR A 84 -4.68 6.37 35.11
N GLU A 85 -5.84 6.64 35.71
CA GLU A 85 -6.04 6.59 37.17
C GLU A 85 -6.31 5.16 37.68
N ARG A 86 -6.89 4.27 36.86
CA ARG A 86 -7.09 2.84 37.21
C ARG A 86 -5.79 2.03 37.13
N LEU A 87 -4.94 2.30 36.14
CA LEU A 87 -3.67 1.58 35.97
C LEU A 87 -2.68 1.79 37.13
N LYS A 88 -2.75 2.95 37.82
CA LYS A 88 -1.96 3.20 39.03
C LYS A 88 -2.46 2.42 40.26
N ALA A 89 -3.68 1.89 40.22
CA ALA A 89 -4.27 1.10 41.29
C ALA A 89 -4.03 -0.41 41.13
N GLU A 90 -3.66 -0.86 39.93
CA GLU A 90 -3.51 -2.30 39.60
C GLU A 90 -2.05 -2.79 39.58
N GLU A 91 -1.06 -1.89 39.69
CA GLU A 91 0.36 -2.23 39.86
C GLU A 91 0.71 -2.86 41.23
N SER A 92 -0.26 -3.01 42.15
CA SER A 92 0.00 -3.53 43.50
C SER A 92 -0.13 -5.03 43.70
N GLU A 93 -0.48 -5.85 42.70
CA GLU A 93 -0.58 -7.31 42.87
C GLU A 93 -0.01 -8.09 41.68
N SER A 94 1.21 -8.62 41.88
CA SER A 94 1.89 -9.55 40.98
C SER A 94 1.67 -11.01 41.42
N LYS A 95 1.67 -11.95 40.47
CA LYS A 95 2.54 -13.16 40.51
C LYS A 95 2.48 -14.06 39.26
N GLU A 96 3.70 -14.31 38.77
CA GLU A 96 4.33 -15.30 37.87
C GLU A 96 3.57 -16.49 37.22
N ILE A 97 3.99 -16.81 35.97
CA ILE A 97 3.71 -18.05 35.22
C ILE A 97 5.04 -18.58 34.60
N PRO A 98 5.32 -19.89 34.61
CA PRO A 98 6.51 -20.48 33.95
C PRO A 98 6.27 -20.98 32.50
N GLN A 99 7.32 -20.88 31.67
CA GLN A 99 7.50 -21.38 30.28
C GLN A 99 7.66 -22.93 30.21
N PRO A 100 7.61 -23.64 29.03
CA PRO A 100 8.04 -23.20 27.68
C PRO A 100 7.22 -23.67 26.46
N LEU A 101 7.42 -23.01 25.30
CA LEU A 101 6.93 -23.47 23.98
C LEU A 101 8.09 -23.61 22.99
N SER A 102 8.88 -24.66 23.12
CA SER A 102 9.80 -25.13 22.10
C SER A 102 9.19 -26.34 21.39
N ILE A 103 8.58 -26.13 20.23
CA ILE A 103 8.39 -27.10 19.13
C ILE A 103 7.68 -26.30 18.03
N PHE A 104 8.39 -25.77 17.03
CA PHE A 104 7.87 -25.50 15.67
C PHE A 104 9.04 -25.16 14.74
N THR A 105 9.69 -26.18 14.17
CA THR A 105 10.51 -26.02 12.95
C THR A 105 10.47 -27.29 12.12
N LYS A 106 9.77 -27.25 10.98
CA LYS A 106 10.26 -27.61 9.62
C LYS A 106 9.12 -27.81 8.62
N LEU A 107 9.45 -27.46 7.36
CA LEU A 107 8.76 -27.67 6.07
C LEU A 107 7.70 -26.60 5.73
N THR A 108 7.68 -25.97 4.55
CA THR A 108 7.98 -26.49 3.19
C THR A 108 8.50 -25.39 2.23
N ARG A 109 9.29 -25.83 1.23
CA ARG A 109 9.68 -25.05 0.03
C ARG A 109 8.44 -24.77 -0.84
N SER A 110 8.11 -23.50 -1.05
CA SER A 110 7.43 -23.07 -2.29
C SER A 110 8.43 -22.29 -3.14
N GLN A 111 8.53 -22.62 -4.43
CA GLN A 111 9.30 -21.82 -5.38
C GLN A 111 8.50 -20.55 -5.66
N SER A 112 8.99 -19.41 -5.15
CA SER A 112 8.41 -18.08 -5.37
C SER A 112 8.28 -17.80 -6.88
N ARG A 113 7.09 -17.40 -7.34
CA ARG A 113 6.83 -16.97 -8.72
C ARG A 113 7.24 -15.52 -8.98
N ILE A 114 7.67 -14.78 -7.95
CA ILE A 114 8.24 -13.45 -8.11
C ILE A 114 9.63 -13.59 -8.71
N ASP A 115 9.89 -12.84 -9.78
CA ASP A 115 11.26 -12.64 -10.25
C ASP A 115 12.04 -11.94 -9.14
N LYS A 116 12.98 -12.67 -8.55
CA LYS A 116 13.82 -12.19 -7.44
C LYS A 116 14.50 -10.87 -7.79
N SER A 117 14.81 -10.65 -9.06
CA SER A 117 15.40 -9.39 -9.54
C SER A 117 14.47 -8.19 -9.28
N THR A 118 13.18 -8.31 -9.60
CA THR A 118 12.19 -7.22 -9.46
C THR A 118 11.96 -6.83 -8.00
N LEU A 119 11.88 -7.81 -7.10
CA LEU A 119 11.74 -7.54 -5.66
C LEU A 119 12.99 -6.85 -5.11
N ILE A 120 14.17 -7.31 -5.53
CA ILE A 120 15.47 -6.76 -5.15
C ILE A 120 15.66 -5.33 -5.70
N ASP A 121 15.16 -5.04 -6.90
CA ASP A 121 15.24 -3.70 -7.47
C ASP A 121 14.36 -2.71 -6.69
N SER A 122 13.22 -3.17 -6.19
CA SER A 122 12.31 -2.36 -5.38
C SER A 122 12.76 -2.22 -3.92
N LEU A 123 13.40 -3.27 -3.37
CA LEU A 123 13.88 -3.36 -1.99
C LEU A 123 15.38 -3.73 -2.00
N PRO A 124 16.27 -2.77 -2.30
CA PRO A 124 17.70 -3.05 -2.54
C PRO A 124 18.46 -3.55 -1.31
N HIS A 125 17.98 -3.26 -0.09
CA HIS A 125 18.56 -3.81 1.14
C HIS A 125 18.49 -5.34 1.19
N LEU A 126 17.60 -5.96 0.40
CA LEU A 126 17.52 -7.42 0.28
C LEU A 126 18.71 -8.03 -0.47
N LYS A 127 19.51 -7.25 -1.21
CA LYS A 127 20.72 -7.74 -1.92
C LYS A 127 21.77 -8.27 -0.95
N GLU A 128 21.87 -7.67 0.23
CA GLU A 128 22.87 -8.01 1.25
C GLU A 128 22.52 -9.30 2.00
N ASN A 129 21.26 -9.76 1.89
CA ASN A 129 20.80 -11.01 2.50
C ASN A 129 21.02 -12.21 1.55
N THR A 130 22.06 -12.99 1.83
CA THR A 130 22.46 -14.17 1.04
C THR A 130 21.44 -15.32 1.06
N ASN A 131 20.48 -15.32 1.99
CA ASN A 131 19.44 -16.34 2.14
C ASN A 131 18.03 -15.77 1.89
N LEU A 132 17.73 -15.30 0.67
CA LEU A 132 16.38 -14.88 0.25
C LEU A 132 15.27 -15.93 0.47
N THR A 133 15.61 -17.17 0.84
CA THR A 133 14.66 -18.17 1.35
C THR A 133 13.95 -17.73 2.62
N THR A 134 14.50 -16.78 3.40
CA THR A 134 13.87 -16.18 4.58
C THR A 134 12.76 -15.19 4.23
N LEU A 135 12.67 -14.72 2.98
CA LEU A 135 11.60 -13.84 2.50
C LEU A 135 10.25 -14.54 2.33
N ASN A 136 10.27 -15.88 2.28
CA ASN A 136 9.05 -16.66 2.39
C ASN A 136 8.40 -16.35 3.75
N SER A 137 7.08 -16.15 3.74
CA SER A 137 6.31 -15.90 4.96
C SER A 137 6.63 -16.91 6.04
N GLN A 138 6.87 -16.39 7.24
CA GLN A 138 6.82 -17.19 8.45
C GLN A 138 5.36 -17.57 8.63
N ILE A 139 5.00 -18.78 8.21
CA ILE A 139 3.68 -19.36 8.48
C ILE A 139 3.68 -19.67 9.98
N LEU A 140 3.00 -18.81 10.75
CA LEU A 140 2.91 -18.95 12.20
C LEU A 140 1.88 -20.02 12.58
N ILE A 141 0.79 -20.08 11.82
CA ILE A 141 -0.25 -21.11 11.95
C ILE A 141 -0.59 -21.60 10.55
N ASN A 142 -0.26 -22.86 10.27
CA ASN A 142 -0.59 -23.48 8.99
C ASN A 142 -1.98 -24.15 9.05
N SER A 143 -2.79 -23.88 8.04
CA SER A 143 -4.14 -24.40 7.88
C SER A 143 -4.18 -25.80 7.21
N SER A 144 -3.01 -26.44 7.02
CA SER A 144 -2.78 -27.61 6.16
C SER A 144 -3.30 -28.96 6.65
N LYS A 145 -4.09 -29.02 7.72
CA LYS A 145 -4.53 -30.30 8.29
C LYS A 145 -5.69 -30.99 7.55
N ILE A 146 -6.37 -30.30 6.62
CA ILE A 146 -7.50 -30.89 5.87
C ILE A 146 -7.33 -30.65 4.36
N LEU A 147 -7.60 -31.70 3.58
CA LEU A 147 -7.71 -31.63 2.12
C LEU A 147 -9.01 -30.87 1.79
N ARG A 148 -8.89 -29.59 1.42
CA ARG A 148 -10.01 -28.73 1.03
C ARG A 148 -9.80 -28.23 -0.40
N SER A 149 -10.89 -27.95 -1.12
CA SER A 149 -10.81 -27.26 -2.41
C SER A 149 -10.09 -25.93 -2.24
N PRO A 150 -9.28 -25.48 -3.21
CA PRO A 150 -8.70 -24.15 -3.14
C PRO A 150 -9.81 -23.10 -2.95
N PRO A 151 -9.63 -22.13 -2.03
CA PRO A 151 -10.57 -21.04 -1.86
C PRO A 151 -10.69 -20.24 -3.15
N GLU A 152 -11.88 -19.72 -3.42
CA GLU A 152 -12.12 -18.77 -4.51
C GLU A 152 -11.68 -17.35 -4.12
N ILE A 153 -11.95 -16.94 -2.87
CA ILE A 153 -11.58 -15.63 -2.32
C ILE A 153 -10.58 -15.77 -1.16
N ILE A 154 -9.55 -14.92 -1.16
CA ILE A 154 -8.69 -14.69 0.00
C ILE A 154 -9.06 -13.34 0.64
N LEU A 155 -9.45 -13.37 1.92
CA LEU A 155 -9.69 -12.19 2.75
C LEU A 155 -8.43 -11.91 3.56
N MET A 156 -7.76 -10.80 3.29
CA MET A 156 -6.45 -10.49 3.87
C MET A 156 -6.55 -9.40 4.94
N ILE A 157 -6.13 -9.72 6.16
CA ILE A 157 -6.22 -8.82 7.33
C ILE A 157 -4.82 -8.57 7.90
N PRO A 158 -4.19 -7.42 7.63
CA PRO A 158 -3.01 -6.99 8.36
C PRO A 158 -3.40 -6.49 9.74
N SER A 159 -2.60 -6.84 10.74
CA SER A 159 -2.80 -6.40 12.13
C SER A 159 -1.47 -6.15 12.82
N THR A 160 -1.47 -5.18 13.71
CA THR A 160 -0.35 -4.83 14.59
C THR A 160 -0.87 -4.70 16.01
N PHE A 161 -0.09 -5.12 16.99
CA PHE A 161 -0.48 -5.03 18.38
C PHE A 161 -0.75 -3.58 18.78
N ARG A 162 -1.96 -3.34 19.31
CA ARG A 162 -2.37 -2.07 19.91
C ARG A 162 -2.74 -2.34 21.37
N GLU A 163 -2.06 -1.65 22.28
CA GLU A 163 -2.32 -1.81 23.71
C GLU A 163 -3.75 -1.37 24.05
N GLY A 164 -4.48 -2.20 24.80
CA GLY A 164 -5.86 -1.93 25.21
C GLY A 164 -6.93 -2.19 24.16
N GLU A 165 -6.57 -2.62 22.95
CA GLU A 165 -7.50 -2.78 21.84
C GLU A 165 -7.53 -4.20 21.28
N ASN A 166 -8.74 -4.71 21.03
CA ASN A 166 -8.96 -6.07 20.53
C ASN A 166 -9.67 -6.06 19.16
N TYR A 167 -9.32 -5.11 18.30
CA TYR A 167 -9.96 -4.93 16.98
C TYR A 167 -9.95 -6.22 16.15
N LEU A 168 -8.79 -6.85 16.02
CA LEU A 168 -8.61 -8.06 15.21
C LEU A 168 -9.61 -9.17 15.57
N PHE A 169 -9.75 -9.47 16.87
CA PHE A 169 -10.65 -10.54 17.32
C PHE A 169 -12.12 -10.21 17.02
N ARG A 170 -12.53 -8.95 17.22
CA ARG A 170 -13.87 -8.48 16.89
C ARG A 170 -14.13 -8.61 15.39
N THR A 171 -13.18 -8.22 14.56
CA THR A 171 -13.26 -8.30 13.11
C THR A 171 -13.35 -9.74 12.63
N ILE A 172 -12.50 -10.65 13.12
CA ILE A 172 -12.57 -12.08 12.73
C ILE A 172 -13.92 -12.69 13.12
N HIS A 173 -14.39 -12.44 14.36
CA HIS A 173 -15.69 -12.93 14.79
C HIS A 173 -16.81 -12.41 13.89
N ASN A 174 -16.84 -11.11 13.63
CA ASN A 174 -17.87 -10.50 12.81
C ASN A 174 -17.84 -10.98 11.35
N LEU A 175 -16.65 -11.20 10.78
CA LEU A 175 -16.51 -11.81 9.45
C LEU A 175 -17.14 -13.21 9.43
N LEU A 176 -16.77 -14.07 10.39
CA LEU A 176 -17.25 -15.45 10.44
C LEU A 176 -18.76 -15.56 10.67
N GLU A 177 -19.34 -14.69 11.50
CA GLU A 177 -20.78 -14.65 11.77
C GLU A 177 -21.61 -14.22 10.55
N ASN A 178 -21.02 -13.41 9.66
CA ASN A 178 -21.69 -12.87 8.48
C ASN A 178 -21.47 -13.68 7.19
N ILE A 179 -20.70 -14.77 7.25
CA ILE A 179 -20.50 -15.72 6.14
C ILE A 179 -21.44 -16.90 6.35
N ALA A 180 -22.21 -17.26 5.31
CA ALA A 180 -23.06 -18.45 5.37
C ALA A 180 -22.21 -19.72 5.51
N GLU A 181 -22.69 -20.72 6.27
CA GLU A 181 -21.93 -21.95 6.54
C GLU A 181 -21.55 -22.68 5.24
N GLU A 182 -22.44 -22.66 4.26
CA GLU A 182 -22.23 -23.26 2.94
C GLU A 182 -21.17 -22.52 2.12
N GLU A 183 -20.82 -21.27 2.45
CA GLU A 183 -19.84 -20.45 1.73
C GLU A 183 -18.44 -20.49 2.35
N LEU A 184 -18.28 -21.05 3.56
CA LEU A 184 -16.98 -21.11 4.25
C LEU A 184 -15.90 -21.86 3.44
N HIS A 185 -16.30 -22.78 2.55
CA HIS A 185 -15.39 -23.48 1.66
C HIS A 185 -14.82 -22.60 0.53
N LEU A 186 -15.49 -21.49 0.19
CA LEU A 186 -15.09 -20.57 -0.87
C LEU A 186 -14.04 -19.56 -0.41
N ILE A 187 -13.85 -19.39 0.90
CA ILE A 187 -13.02 -18.31 1.46
C ILE A 187 -11.82 -18.84 2.25
N GLN A 188 -10.73 -18.08 2.28
CA GLN A 188 -9.68 -18.19 3.31
C GLN A 188 -9.44 -16.81 3.92
N ILE A 189 -9.42 -16.74 5.24
CA ILE A 189 -8.97 -15.56 5.98
C ILE A 189 -7.48 -15.75 6.27
N ILE A 190 -6.65 -14.83 5.80
CA ILE A 190 -5.22 -14.80 6.10
C ILE A 190 -4.94 -13.57 6.94
N ILE A 191 -4.41 -13.78 8.14
CA ILE A 191 -4.02 -12.73 9.06
C ILE A 191 -2.51 -12.51 8.92
N LEU A 192 -2.11 -11.29 8.57
CA LEU A 192 -0.72 -10.86 8.61
C LEU A 192 -0.46 -10.14 9.94
N ILE A 193 0.23 -10.82 10.85
CA ILE A 193 0.76 -10.19 12.05
C ILE A 193 2.04 -9.46 11.66
N SER A 194 2.00 -8.14 11.62
CA SER A 194 3.11 -7.31 11.16
C SER A 194 3.59 -6.35 12.25
N GLU A 195 4.12 -6.91 13.34
CA GLU A 195 4.67 -6.10 14.42
C GLU A 195 5.83 -5.20 13.94
N ASN A 196 6.01 -4.07 14.61
CA ASN A 196 7.05 -3.12 14.23
C ASN A 196 8.43 -3.76 14.36
N PRO A 197 9.28 -3.76 13.31
CA PRO A 197 10.57 -4.44 13.35
C PRO A 197 11.58 -3.78 14.32
N TRP A 198 11.36 -2.52 14.69
CA TRP A 198 12.15 -1.80 15.69
C TRP A 198 11.63 -1.97 17.14
N ASP A 199 10.54 -2.70 17.35
CA ASP A 199 10.03 -2.96 18.69
C ASP A 199 10.82 -4.08 19.37
N LEU A 200 11.41 -3.80 20.54
CA LEU A 200 12.16 -4.79 21.31
C LEU A 200 11.29 -5.97 21.79
N LYS A 201 9.97 -5.78 21.88
CA LYS A 201 8.99 -6.82 22.25
C LYS A 201 8.26 -7.41 21.04
N MET A 202 8.72 -7.15 19.81
CA MET A 202 8.12 -7.63 18.56
C MET A 202 7.83 -9.13 18.58
N GLU A 203 8.83 -9.94 18.93
CA GLU A 203 8.69 -11.41 18.98
C GLU A 203 7.71 -11.87 20.06
N GLU A 204 7.74 -11.26 21.25
CA GLU A 204 6.81 -11.55 22.35
C GLU A 204 5.36 -11.21 21.96
N LYS A 205 5.14 -10.03 21.39
CA LYS A 205 3.82 -9.58 20.91
C LYS A 205 3.28 -10.51 19.83
N LYS A 206 4.12 -10.82 18.84
CA LYS A 206 3.81 -11.76 17.75
C LYS A 206 3.46 -13.16 18.28
N GLU A 207 4.22 -13.69 19.23
CA GLU A 207 3.95 -14.99 19.84
C GLU A 207 2.64 -14.99 20.63
N ASN A 208 2.41 -13.95 21.45
CA ASN A 208 1.22 -13.82 22.28
C ASN A 208 -0.05 -13.73 21.43
N VAL A 209 -0.08 -12.86 20.42
CA VAL A 209 -1.25 -12.73 19.54
C VAL A 209 -1.51 -14.01 18.75
N THR A 210 -0.45 -14.68 18.28
CA THR A 210 -0.56 -15.97 17.58
C THR A 210 -1.17 -17.05 18.48
N LYS A 211 -0.72 -17.15 19.73
CA LYS A 211 -1.29 -18.09 20.72
C LYS A 211 -2.78 -17.81 20.96
N LEU A 212 -3.15 -16.54 21.12
CA LEU A 212 -4.54 -16.15 21.34
C LEU A 212 -5.44 -16.47 20.14
N ILE A 213 -4.96 -16.22 18.91
CA ILE A 213 -5.66 -16.60 17.68
C ILE A 213 -5.86 -18.12 17.64
N TYR A 214 -4.82 -18.90 17.93
CA TYR A 214 -4.93 -20.37 17.96
C TYR A 214 -5.94 -20.86 18.99
N GLN A 215 -5.97 -20.27 20.17
CA GLN A 215 -6.90 -20.65 21.24
C GLN A 215 -8.36 -20.32 20.88
N LYS A 216 -8.61 -19.15 20.29
CA LYS A 216 -9.97 -18.68 19.97
C LYS A 216 -10.55 -19.29 18.70
N PHE A 217 -9.74 -19.49 17.66
CA PHE A 217 -10.19 -19.91 16.32
C PHE A 217 -9.64 -21.27 15.90
N LYS A 218 -9.40 -22.16 16.87
CA LYS A 218 -8.83 -23.50 16.63
C LYS A 218 -9.61 -24.29 15.59
N ASN A 219 -10.94 -24.17 15.59
CA ASN A 219 -11.82 -24.89 14.68
C ASN A 219 -11.64 -24.39 13.24
N GLU A 220 -11.63 -23.08 13.03
CA GLU A 220 -11.49 -22.44 11.72
C GLU A 220 -10.10 -22.69 11.13
N ILE A 221 -9.07 -22.66 11.98
CA ILE A 221 -7.70 -23.05 11.62
C ILE A 221 -7.65 -24.51 11.15
N ASN A 222 -8.23 -25.43 11.94
CA ASN A 222 -8.24 -26.85 11.58
C ASN A 222 -9.04 -27.12 10.29
N LYS A 223 -10.10 -26.35 10.04
CA LYS A 223 -10.91 -26.41 8.82
C LYS A 223 -10.23 -25.81 7.58
N GLY A 224 -9.05 -25.20 7.72
CA GLY A 224 -8.39 -24.55 6.60
C GLY A 224 -8.91 -23.14 6.28
N ILE A 225 -9.81 -22.60 7.10
CA ILE A 225 -10.49 -21.32 6.89
C ILE A 225 -9.57 -20.15 7.29
N LEU A 226 -8.80 -20.32 8.36
CA LEU A 226 -7.97 -19.25 8.94
C LEU A 226 -6.48 -19.65 8.93
N GLU A 227 -5.63 -18.75 8.46
CA GLU A 227 -4.17 -18.89 8.41
C GLU A 227 -3.51 -17.65 8.99
N VAL A 228 -2.37 -17.83 9.67
CA VAL A 228 -1.61 -16.70 10.25
C VAL A 228 -0.20 -16.71 9.70
N ILE A 229 0.22 -15.56 9.18
CA ILE A 229 1.54 -15.32 8.62
C ILE A 229 2.17 -14.07 9.25
N SER A 230 3.49 -13.97 9.15
CA SER A 230 4.24 -12.77 9.51
C SER A 230 5.30 -12.48 8.46
N PRO A 231 5.56 -11.21 8.15
CA PRO A 231 6.73 -10.85 7.37
C PRO A 231 7.98 -11.11 8.20
N PRO A 232 9.08 -11.57 7.57
CA PRO A 232 10.38 -11.64 8.21
C PRO A 232 10.93 -10.22 8.43
N ILE A 233 11.74 -10.01 9.47
CA ILE A 233 12.28 -8.68 9.81
C ILE A 233 13.10 -8.10 8.66
N GLU A 234 13.80 -8.96 7.92
CA GLU A 234 14.65 -8.59 6.78
C GLU A 234 13.86 -7.98 5.61
N TYR A 235 12.55 -8.23 5.55
CA TYR A 235 11.70 -7.63 4.52
C TYR A 235 11.69 -6.09 4.63
N PHE A 236 11.75 -5.56 5.86
CA PHE A 236 11.69 -4.13 6.11
C PHE A 236 13.07 -3.47 5.92
N PRO A 237 13.13 -2.26 5.34
CA PRO A 237 14.36 -1.47 5.33
C PRO A 237 14.87 -1.22 6.76
N PRO A 238 16.18 -1.30 7.02
CA PRO A 238 16.74 -1.13 8.37
C PRO A 238 16.60 0.30 8.91
N ASP A 239 16.46 1.29 8.01
CA ASP A 239 16.47 2.73 8.34
C ASP A 239 15.12 3.40 8.01
N LEU A 240 13.99 2.76 8.31
CA LEU A 240 12.65 3.32 8.05
C LEU A 240 12.43 4.69 8.72
N GLU A 241 13.10 4.98 9.84
CA GLU A 241 13.01 6.27 10.52
C GLU A 241 13.73 7.41 9.76
N LYS A 242 14.63 7.09 8.84
CA LYS A 242 15.43 8.06 8.07
C LYS A 242 14.84 8.35 6.69
N ILE A 243 13.61 7.93 6.43
CA ILE A 243 12.93 8.18 5.17
C ILE A 243 12.83 9.69 4.93
N LYS A 244 13.16 10.11 3.71
CA LYS A 244 13.04 11.50 3.27
C LYS A 244 11.60 11.97 3.48
N ASN A 245 11.43 13.09 4.18
CA ASN A 245 10.13 13.72 4.35
C ASN A 245 9.47 13.99 3.00
N THR A 246 8.21 13.57 2.88
CA THR A 246 7.33 13.93 1.79
C THR A 246 6.00 14.41 2.37
N LEU A 247 5.24 15.18 1.59
CA LEU A 247 3.89 15.66 1.95
C LEU A 247 3.81 16.51 3.23
N GLY A 248 4.95 16.91 3.82
CA GLY A 248 4.98 17.66 5.07
C GLY A 248 4.60 16.82 6.30
N ASP A 249 4.57 15.49 6.18
CA ASP A 249 4.17 14.60 7.27
C ASP A 249 5.21 14.59 8.41
N PRO A 250 4.77 14.46 9.68
CA PRO A 250 5.68 14.19 10.78
C PRO A 250 6.42 12.85 10.60
N PRO A 251 7.65 12.69 11.13
CA PRO A 251 8.44 11.47 10.98
C PRO A 251 7.70 10.19 11.38
N ALA A 252 6.95 10.20 12.48
CA ALA A 252 6.17 9.03 12.92
C ALA A 252 5.11 8.61 11.90
N ARG A 253 4.44 9.58 11.25
CA ARG A 253 3.45 9.31 10.21
C ARG A 253 4.10 8.78 8.94
N MET A 254 5.28 9.30 8.59
CA MET A 254 6.09 8.80 7.46
C MET A 254 6.46 7.32 7.65
N VAL A 255 6.93 6.95 8.84
CA VAL A 255 7.23 5.55 9.19
C VAL A 255 5.98 4.70 9.10
N TRP A 256 4.88 5.16 9.70
CA TRP A 256 3.61 4.42 9.72
C TRP A 256 3.08 4.13 8.31
N ARG A 257 2.93 5.15 7.45
CA ARG A 257 2.39 4.97 6.10
C ARG A 257 3.32 4.14 5.22
N THR A 258 4.64 4.25 5.43
CA THR A 258 5.62 3.45 4.69
C THR A 258 5.51 1.98 5.09
N LYS A 259 5.40 1.71 6.39
CA LYS A 259 5.22 0.36 6.90
C LYS A 259 3.92 -0.25 6.38
N GLN A 260 2.81 0.49 6.40
CA GLN A 260 1.53 0.03 5.86
C GLN A 260 1.63 -0.37 4.38
N ASN A 261 2.30 0.43 3.55
CA ASN A 261 2.56 0.08 2.16
C ASN A 261 3.35 -1.24 2.03
N LEU A 262 4.40 -1.41 2.83
CA LEU A 262 5.19 -2.63 2.85
C LEU A 262 4.36 -3.84 3.30
N ASP A 263 3.55 -3.69 4.34
CA ASP A 263 2.66 -4.76 4.83
C ASP A 263 1.69 -5.22 3.75
N TYR A 264 1.08 -4.28 3.02
CA TYR A 264 0.13 -4.60 1.95
C TYR A 264 0.83 -5.24 0.76
N ALA A 265 1.97 -4.71 0.33
CA ALA A 265 2.76 -5.32 -0.73
C ALA A 265 3.18 -6.74 -0.36
N TYR A 266 3.64 -6.95 0.87
CA TYR A 266 4.00 -8.27 1.38
C TYR A 266 2.83 -9.25 1.31
N ALA A 267 1.66 -8.83 1.80
CA ALA A 267 0.44 -9.61 1.80
C ALA A 267 0.03 -10.05 0.39
N MET A 268 -0.01 -9.12 -0.55
CA MET A 268 -0.34 -9.37 -1.95
C MET A 268 0.65 -10.35 -2.61
N LEU A 269 1.94 -10.14 -2.39
CA LEU A 269 3.00 -11.02 -2.89
C LEU A 269 2.93 -12.42 -2.29
N HIS A 270 2.61 -12.54 -0.99
CA HIS A 270 2.41 -13.82 -0.35
C HIS A 270 1.27 -14.58 -1.03
N VAL A 271 0.09 -13.97 -1.13
CA VAL A 271 -1.11 -14.63 -1.70
C VAL A 271 -0.89 -15.03 -3.16
N TYR A 272 -0.31 -14.14 -3.96
CA TYR A 272 0.00 -14.41 -5.37
C TYR A 272 0.86 -15.69 -5.53
N ASN A 273 1.82 -15.91 -4.63
CA ASN A 273 2.72 -17.06 -4.67
C ASN A 273 2.13 -18.33 -4.06
N SER A 274 1.52 -18.20 -2.88
CA SER A 274 1.11 -19.34 -2.05
C SER A 274 -0.28 -19.86 -2.37
N LYS A 275 -1.14 -19.02 -2.96
CA LYS A 275 -2.54 -19.33 -3.30
C LYS A 275 -2.86 -19.12 -4.80
N PRO A 276 -2.08 -19.67 -5.74
CA PRO A 276 -2.26 -19.41 -7.18
C PRO A 276 -3.59 -19.91 -7.75
N SER A 277 -4.27 -20.83 -7.04
CA SER A 277 -5.58 -21.36 -7.45
C SER A 277 -6.75 -20.49 -6.99
N SER A 278 -6.53 -19.50 -6.11
CA SER A 278 -7.57 -18.54 -5.74
C SER A 278 -7.82 -17.53 -6.86
N LYS A 279 -9.07 -17.12 -7.03
CA LYS A 279 -9.47 -16.18 -8.09
C LYS A 279 -9.31 -14.74 -7.63
N TYR A 280 -9.72 -14.45 -6.39
CA TYR A 280 -9.81 -13.09 -5.88
C TYR A 280 -9.03 -12.91 -4.59
N TYR A 281 -8.42 -11.73 -4.46
CA TYR A 281 -7.83 -11.22 -3.24
C TYR A 281 -8.63 -10.00 -2.79
N VAL A 282 -8.95 -9.90 -1.50
CA VAL A 282 -9.61 -8.73 -0.92
C VAL A 282 -8.76 -8.19 0.22
N GLN A 283 -8.34 -6.93 0.12
CA GLN A 283 -7.65 -6.23 1.20
C GLN A 283 -8.66 -5.76 2.24
N LEU A 284 -8.48 -6.16 3.49
CA LEU A 284 -9.25 -5.71 4.64
C LEU A 284 -8.32 -5.03 5.67
N GLU A 285 -8.91 -4.54 6.76
CA GLU A 285 -8.21 -4.05 7.96
C GLU A 285 -8.71 -4.79 9.20
N ASP A 286 -8.01 -4.66 10.32
CA ASP A 286 -8.30 -5.39 11.55
C ASP A 286 -9.39 -4.73 12.40
N ASP A 287 -9.97 -3.62 11.98
CA ASP A 287 -10.98 -2.83 12.70
C ASP A 287 -12.28 -2.57 11.90
N ILE A 288 -12.69 -3.54 11.07
CA ILE A 288 -13.90 -3.45 10.24
C ILE A 288 -15.10 -4.23 10.80
N ILE A 289 -16.28 -3.90 10.27
CA ILE A 289 -17.53 -4.66 10.45
C ILE A 289 -18.11 -4.93 9.06
N THR A 290 -18.57 -6.16 8.82
CA THR A 290 -19.25 -6.56 7.59
C THR A 290 -20.76 -6.66 7.78
N VAL A 291 -21.46 -6.71 6.65
CA VAL A 291 -22.89 -7.02 6.58
C VAL A 291 -23.10 -8.52 6.30
N PRO A 292 -24.19 -9.14 6.77
CA PRO A 292 -24.50 -10.54 6.46
C PRO A 292 -24.54 -10.79 4.94
N GLY A 293 -23.97 -11.91 4.48
CA GLY A 293 -23.99 -12.31 3.06
C GLY A 293 -23.03 -11.53 2.16
N PHE A 294 -22.07 -10.78 2.73
CA PHE A 294 -21.13 -9.99 1.94
C PHE A 294 -20.31 -10.82 0.95
N VAL A 295 -19.99 -12.08 1.27
CA VAL A 295 -19.26 -12.98 0.36
C VAL A 295 -20.08 -13.32 -0.87
N SER A 296 -21.36 -13.68 -0.68
CA SER A 296 -22.29 -13.92 -1.78
C SER A 296 -22.37 -12.72 -2.70
N GLU A 297 -22.48 -11.52 -2.11
CA GLU A 297 -22.60 -10.28 -2.85
C GLU A 297 -21.33 -9.93 -3.62
N MET A 298 -20.16 -10.10 -2.99
CA MET A 298 -18.87 -9.92 -3.64
C MET A 298 -18.70 -10.86 -4.85
N LEU A 299 -19.00 -12.15 -4.68
CA LEU A 299 -18.91 -13.13 -5.77
C LEU A 299 -19.94 -12.86 -6.86
N ARG A 300 -21.17 -12.50 -6.50
CA ARG A 300 -22.23 -12.15 -7.45
C ARG A 300 -21.79 -10.98 -8.31
N PHE A 301 -21.29 -9.91 -7.70
CA PHE A 301 -20.83 -8.72 -8.42
C PHE A 301 -19.62 -9.03 -9.31
N ALA A 302 -18.61 -9.73 -8.78
CA ALA A 302 -17.40 -10.08 -9.53
C ALA A 302 -17.69 -11.01 -10.72
N ASN A 303 -18.59 -12.00 -10.56
CA ASN A 303 -18.93 -12.94 -11.62
C ASN A 303 -19.84 -12.32 -12.70
N ASN A 304 -20.74 -11.41 -12.33
CA ASN A 304 -21.59 -10.71 -13.29
C ASN A 304 -20.76 -9.74 -14.17
N ASN A 305 -19.73 -9.12 -13.60
CA ASN A 305 -18.83 -8.22 -14.31
C ASN A 305 -17.68 -8.95 -15.03
N SER A 306 -18.02 -10.07 -15.71
CA SER A 306 -17.12 -10.98 -16.43
C SER A 306 -16.18 -10.36 -17.48
N ALA A 307 -16.21 -9.04 -17.68
CA ALA A 307 -15.30 -8.25 -18.50
C ALA A 307 -14.30 -7.43 -17.65
N LYS A 308 -13.14 -8.01 -17.36
CA LYS A 308 -11.84 -7.29 -17.18
C LYS A 308 -11.83 -6.09 -16.20
N PHE A 309 -12.47 -6.16 -15.04
CA PHE A 309 -12.21 -5.14 -14.01
C PHE A 309 -10.76 -5.26 -13.49
N PHE A 310 -10.14 -4.11 -13.22
CA PHE A 310 -8.84 -4.07 -12.55
C PHE A 310 -8.98 -4.30 -11.04
N MET A 311 -10.00 -3.67 -10.44
CA MET A 311 -10.32 -3.74 -9.02
C MET A 311 -11.81 -3.46 -8.82
N ILE A 312 -12.44 -4.09 -7.82
CA ILE A 312 -13.80 -3.75 -7.35
C ILE A 312 -13.73 -3.17 -5.94
N GLU A 313 -14.50 -2.12 -5.69
CA GLU A 313 -14.57 -1.39 -4.44
C GLU A 313 -15.83 -1.80 -3.64
N PHE A 314 -15.65 -2.40 -2.46
CA PHE A 314 -16.73 -2.76 -1.53
C PHE A 314 -16.79 -1.90 -0.25
N SER A 315 -15.92 -0.90 -0.15
CA SER A 315 -15.90 0.08 0.94
C SER A 315 -15.47 1.44 0.37
N SER A 316 -16.14 2.51 0.78
CA SER A 316 -15.79 3.88 0.37
C SER A 316 -14.55 4.43 1.09
N LEU A 317 -14.05 3.73 2.10
CA LEU A 317 -12.92 4.20 2.91
C LEU A 317 -11.59 3.64 2.40
N GLY A 318 -10.81 4.52 1.77
CA GLY A 318 -9.40 4.27 1.46
C GLY A 318 -9.15 3.01 0.63
N PHE A 319 -8.27 2.14 1.11
CA PHE A 319 -7.87 0.88 0.46
C PHE A 319 -8.65 -0.34 1.00
N ILE A 320 -9.54 -0.15 1.95
CA ILE A 320 -10.31 -1.24 2.56
C ILE A 320 -11.32 -1.78 1.53
N GLY A 321 -11.57 -3.08 1.55
CA GLY A 321 -12.59 -3.72 0.70
C GLY A 321 -12.25 -3.68 -0.79
N ARG A 322 -10.97 -3.56 -1.14
CA ARG A 322 -10.50 -3.56 -2.53
C ARG A 322 -10.26 -4.99 -2.99
N MET A 323 -11.05 -5.45 -3.96
CA MET A 323 -10.94 -6.77 -4.56
C MET A 323 -10.12 -6.73 -5.85
N PHE A 324 -9.13 -7.62 -5.98
CA PHE A 324 -8.31 -7.76 -7.18
C PHE A 324 -8.36 -9.19 -7.72
N HIS A 325 -8.22 -9.34 -9.04
CA HIS A 325 -7.91 -10.63 -9.64
C HIS A 325 -6.51 -11.08 -9.19
N ASN A 326 -6.46 -12.18 -8.44
CA ASN A 326 -5.22 -12.71 -7.87
C ASN A 326 -4.17 -12.99 -8.96
N ASN A 327 -4.58 -13.66 -10.04
CA ASN A 327 -3.66 -14.10 -11.10
C ASN A 327 -3.36 -13.07 -12.19
N HIS A 328 -3.91 -11.85 -12.10
CA HIS A 328 -3.76 -10.85 -13.18
C HIS A 328 -3.38 -9.46 -12.69
N ASP A 329 -3.99 -8.96 -11.61
CA ASP A 329 -3.87 -7.57 -11.19
C ASP A 329 -3.15 -7.41 -9.85
N LEU A 330 -3.22 -8.43 -8.98
CA LEU A 330 -2.61 -8.40 -7.65
C LEU A 330 -1.10 -8.13 -7.69
N LEU A 331 -0.35 -8.84 -8.55
CA LEU A 331 1.10 -8.64 -8.67
C LEU A 331 1.44 -7.22 -9.17
N LYS A 332 0.65 -6.69 -10.11
CA LYS A 332 0.84 -5.33 -10.64
C LYS A 332 0.62 -4.29 -9.54
N MET A 333 -0.42 -4.47 -8.73
CA MET A 333 -0.70 -3.61 -7.57
C MET A 333 0.45 -3.67 -6.57
N ALA A 334 0.92 -4.87 -6.20
CA ALA A 334 2.03 -5.04 -5.27
C ALA A 334 3.31 -4.33 -5.74
N HIS A 335 3.68 -4.50 -7.02
CA HIS A 335 4.84 -3.80 -7.59
C HIS A 335 4.66 -2.28 -7.62
N PHE A 336 3.44 -1.79 -7.88
CA PHE A 336 3.18 -0.35 -7.88
C PHE A 336 3.25 0.25 -6.48
N ILE A 337 2.78 -0.47 -5.46
CA ILE A 337 3.00 -0.11 -4.05
C ILE A 337 4.49 -0.06 -3.75
N LEU A 338 5.24 -1.10 -4.10
CA LEU A 338 6.69 -1.15 -3.88
C LEU A 338 7.47 -0.07 -4.62
N LEU A 339 6.96 0.44 -5.75
CA LEU A 339 7.59 1.55 -6.46
C LEU A 339 7.50 2.87 -5.65
N LEU A 340 6.45 3.06 -4.87
CA LEU A 340 6.10 4.33 -4.23
C LEU A 340 5.99 4.26 -2.70
N TYR A 341 6.39 3.13 -2.10
CA TYR A 341 6.08 2.77 -0.70
C TYR A 341 6.55 3.81 0.32
N ASN A 342 7.68 4.47 0.07
CA ASN A 342 8.25 5.49 0.96
C ASN A 342 7.80 6.92 0.59
N SER A 343 7.12 7.10 -0.54
CA SER A 343 6.83 8.41 -1.11
C SER A 343 5.39 8.86 -0.88
N LEU A 344 4.42 7.95 -1.01
CA LEU A 344 2.98 8.23 -0.92
C LEU A 344 2.27 7.25 0.03
N PRO A 345 1.16 7.62 0.68
CA PRO A 345 0.29 6.66 1.37
C PRO A 345 -0.44 5.75 0.37
N VAL A 346 -0.88 4.57 0.82
CA VAL A 346 -1.40 3.50 -0.05
C VAL A 346 -2.61 3.93 -0.87
N ASP A 347 -3.48 4.76 -0.31
CA ASP A 347 -4.69 5.28 -0.99
C ASP A 347 -4.32 6.15 -2.18
N TRP A 348 -3.28 6.98 -2.03
CA TRP A 348 -2.80 7.86 -3.10
C TRP A 348 -2.06 7.07 -4.17
N ILE A 349 -1.34 6.02 -3.77
CA ILE A 349 -0.75 5.06 -4.70
C ILE A 349 -1.85 4.42 -5.55
N LEU A 350 -2.93 3.93 -4.93
CA LEU A 350 -4.06 3.34 -5.65
C LEU A 350 -4.70 4.33 -6.62
N GLN A 351 -4.98 5.53 -6.16
CA GLN A 351 -5.61 6.57 -6.98
C GLN A 351 -4.72 6.97 -8.17
N ASN A 352 -3.41 7.09 -7.95
CA ASN A 352 -2.46 7.38 -9.02
C ASN A 352 -2.41 6.25 -10.05
N LEU A 353 -2.48 4.98 -9.61
CA LEU A 353 -2.53 3.84 -10.53
C LEU A 353 -3.81 3.84 -11.38
N ILE A 354 -4.97 4.07 -10.74
CA ILE A 354 -6.26 4.16 -11.43
C ILE A 354 -6.23 5.31 -12.44
N SER A 355 -5.74 6.48 -12.01
CA SER A 355 -5.63 7.65 -12.87
C SER A 355 -4.72 7.37 -14.06
N ALA A 356 -3.54 6.80 -13.83
CA ALA A 356 -2.59 6.47 -14.89
C ALA A 356 -3.10 5.40 -15.87
N LYS A 357 -3.94 4.47 -15.41
CA LYS A 357 -4.48 3.40 -16.26
C LYS A 357 -5.70 3.81 -17.07
N PHE A 358 -6.57 4.65 -16.51
CA PHE A 358 -7.93 4.83 -17.03
C PHE A 358 -8.30 6.28 -17.33
N CYS A 359 -7.53 7.28 -16.88
CA CYS A 359 -7.78 8.68 -17.24
C CYS A 359 -6.99 9.06 -18.50
N PRO A 360 -7.66 9.51 -19.58
CA PRO A 360 -6.98 10.10 -20.74
C PRO A 360 -6.18 11.34 -20.32
N ILE A 361 -5.01 11.55 -20.91
CA ILE A 361 -4.13 12.70 -20.61
C ILE A 361 -4.81 14.04 -20.99
N ASP A 362 -5.75 14.01 -21.95
CA ASP A 362 -6.32 15.20 -22.60
C ASP A 362 -7.81 15.42 -22.32
N GLU A 363 -8.46 14.55 -21.55
CA GLU A 363 -9.85 14.75 -21.12
C GLU A 363 -9.93 14.70 -19.60
N VAL A 364 -10.64 15.68 -19.01
CA VAL A 364 -11.09 15.63 -17.61
C VAL A 364 -12.15 14.53 -17.53
N GLY A 365 -11.71 13.28 -17.65
CA GLY A 365 -12.56 12.11 -17.84
C GLY A 365 -13.25 11.71 -16.54
N GLN A 366 -14.57 11.56 -16.60
CA GLN A 366 -15.34 10.88 -15.57
C GLN A 366 -14.77 9.48 -15.35
N ILE A 367 -14.37 9.22 -14.11
CA ILE A 367 -14.00 7.90 -13.66
C ILE A 367 -15.27 7.03 -13.68
N VAL A 368 -15.33 6.04 -14.56
CA VAL A 368 -16.30 4.94 -14.43
C VAL A 368 -15.72 3.98 -13.38
N ILE A 369 -15.99 4.26 -12.10
CA ILE A 369 -15.99 3.23 -11.06
C ILE A 369 -17.39 2.61 -11.13
N GLU A 370 -17.48 1.35 -11.55
CA GLU A 370 -18.70 0.57 -11.30
C GLU A 370 -18.82 0.39 -9.79
N ARG A 371 -19.81 1.06 -9.21
CA ARG A 371 -20.19 0.97 -7.78
C ARG A 371 -21.18 -0.16 -7.56
#